data_AF-A0A949L506-F1
#
_entry.id   AF-A0A949L506-F1
#
_cell.length_a   1.000
_cell.length_b   1.000
_cell.length_c   1.000
_cell.angle_alpha   90.00
_cell.angle_beta   90.00
_cell.angle_gamma   90.00
#
_symmetry.space_group_name_H-M   'P 1'
#
loop_
_entity.id
_entity.type
_entity.pdbx_description
1 polymer ?
#
loop_
_entity_poly.entity_id
_entity_poly.type
_entity_poly.pdbx_seq_one_letter_code
_entity_poly.pdbx_strand_id
1 'polypeptide(L)'
;MKNEIKPLISKSTITYDELVHIFNNSYDGLMISDHEGNLIFNNKAVSIILNVKSEELLGKNVRDLVRRGLYDNSVILKAIETGVQQTGIVNLHNGNTVVSTSTPMLDENQKVKMTVTNVRMESVIDQYAKELEKQKCHVKRYKSAIHYMNSLNTNSNKVIAESIQMRRLLKYLSKVSKMNSTVLLTGESGTGKEVVSRFIHDNSLRSREPFIPVNCSAIPKELMESEFFGFEKGAFTGAIKSKPGFFEMADKGTLFLDEIAEMTMNIQTKFLRVLESGVIQRLGSTNPIQTDVRIIAATNKNLEERVNDNRFRKDLYYRLNVIPVTIPPLRERKEDIVPLAQYFIDQINSEYDSSKILSESLIEKMLNYNWPGNIRELKNIVERFYILSNEEEFFISENIKLDQSNLLRNGLSNTSVTNDFNTEFTGDLKAFVKEAEKVYIKRVLNSCKWQIGEAAKELGIHRSMLYRKMQEYNICKNN
;
A
#
# COMPACT_ATOMS: atom_id res chain seq x y z
N MET A 1 -37.95 31.50 -17.20
CA MET A 1 -38.89 30.50 -16.63
C MET A 1 -40.39 30.85 -16.72
N LYS A 2 -40.96 31.83 -16.00
CA LYS A 2 -42.43 32.11 -16.05
C LYS A 2 -42.98 32.47 -17.45
N ASN A 3 -42.15 33.10 -18.29
CA ASN A 3 -42.55 33.54 -19.64
C ASN A 3 -42.21 32.54 -20.77
N GLU A 4 -41.42 31.50 -20.49
CA GLU A 4 -41.03 30.50 -21.50
C GLU A 4 -41.88 29.22 -21.41
N ILE A 5 -42.47 28.94 -20.25
CA ILE A 5 -43.23 27.71 -19.99
C ILE A 5 -44.74 27.89 -20.25
N LYS A 6 -45.25 29.12 -20.17
CA LYS A 6 -46.68 29.45 -20.36
C LYS A 6 -47.27 28.95 -21.71
N PRO A 7 -46.57 29.07 -22.85
CA PRO A 7 -47.08 28.60 -24.15
C PRO A 7 -47.05 27.07 -24.33
N LEU A 8 -46.23 26.37 -23.54
CA LEU A 8 -46.07 24.91 -23.62
C LEU A 8 -47.09 24.16 -22.74
N ILE A 9 -47.44 24.73 -21.57
CA ILE A 9 -48.45 24.15 -20.66
C ILE A 9 -49.88 24.45 -21.13
N SER A 10 -50.11 25.53 -21.89
CA SER A 10 -51.45 25.89 -22.38
C SER A 10 -52.05 24.89 -23.39
N LYS A 11 -51.28 23.89 -23.85
CA LYS A 11 -51.75 22.79 -24.71
C LYS A 11 -51.90 21.45 -24.00
N SER A 12 -51.48 21.32 -22.74
CA SER A 12 -51.67 20.11 -21.93
C SER A 12 -52.65 20.41 -20.80
N THR A 13 -53.92 20.12 -21.02
CA THR A 13 -54.94 20.14 -19.97
C THR A 13 -54.74 18.93 -19.06
N ILE A 14 -53.88 19.06 -18.05
CA ILE A 14 -53.86 18.09 -16.94
C ILE A 14 -55.18 18.27 -16.18
N THR A 15 -55.96 17.20 -16.13
CA THR A 15 -57.22 17.17 -15.39
C THR A 15 -56.97 17.18 -13.88
N TYR A 16 -58.00 17.51 -13.10
CA TYR A 16 -57.92 17.48 -11.64
C TYR A 16 -57.54 16.08 -11.12
N ASP A 17 -58.14 15.02 -11.68
CA ASP A 17 -57.87 13.64 -11.28
C ASP A 17 -56.42 13.23 -11.58
N GLU A 18 -55.87 13.65 -12.72
CA GLU A 18 -54.47 13.43 -13.06
C GLU A 18 -53.53 14.17 -12.09
N LEU A 19 -53.84 15.42 -11.70
CA LEU A 19 -53.07 16.15 -10.69
C LEU A 19 -53.08 15.46 -9.32
N VAL A 20 -54.25 15.01 -8.87
CA VAL A 20 -54.38 14.27 -7.61
C VAL A 20 -53.59 12.95 -7.68
N HIS A 21 -53.67 12.24 -8.80
CA HIS A 21 -52.91 11.01 -9.02
C HIS A 21 -51.40 11.26 -9.01
N ILE A 22 -50.92 12.33 -9.65
CA ILE A 22 -49.51 12.75 -9.62
C ILE A 22 -49.06 13.02 -8.19
N PHE A 23 -49.83 13.81 -7.42
CA PHE A 23 -49.47 14.13 -6.03
C PHE A 23 -49.49 12.90 -5.12
N ASN A 24 -50.41 11.96 -5.31
CA ASN A 24 -50.49 10.73 -4.51
C ASN A 24 -49.38 9.72 -4.79
N ASN A 25 -48.73 9.80 -5.96
CA ASN A 25 -47.56 8.99 -6.28
C ASN A 25 -46.23 9.65 -5.83
N SER A 26 -46.29 10.85 -5.26
CA SER A 26 -45.11 11.46 -4.62
C SER A 26 -44.70 10.69 -3.37
N TYR A 27 -43.42 10.37 -3.26
CA TYR A 27 -42.82 9.79 -2.04
C TYR A 27 -42.92 10.76 -0.86
N ASP A 28 -42.78 12.05 -1.14
CA ASP A 28 -42.87 13.13 -0.18
C ASP A 28 -44.32 13.44 0.21
N GLY A 29 -44.54 13.78 1.48
CA GLY A 29 -45.79 14.34 1.96
C GLY A 29 -46.01 15.74 1.38
N LEU A 30 -47.14 15.94 0.70
CA LEU A 30 -47.52 17.23 0.13
C LEU A 30 -48.78 17.74 0.81
N MET A 31 -48.73 18.96 1.34
CA MET A 31 -49.86 19.66 1.96
C MET A 31 -50.03 21.03 1.33
N ILE A 32 -51.27 21.46 1.13
CA ILE A 32 -51.60 22.82 0.68
C ILE A 32 -52.50 23.46 1.73
N SER A 33 -52.18 24.67 2.16
CA SER A 33 -53.04 25.48 3.02
C SER A 33 -53.48 26.76 2.32
N ASP A 34 -54.61 27.32 2.71
CA ASP A 34 -54.94 28.71 2.38
C ASP A 34 -54.06 29.69 3.19
N HIS A 35 -54.30 30.98 2.97
CA HIS A 35 -53.66 32.10 3.67
C HIS A 35 -54.00 32.20 5.17
N GLU A 36 -55.04 31.54 5.66
CA GLU A 36 -55.40 31.50 7.08
C GLU A 36 -54.80 30.27 7.79
N GLY A 37 -54.25 29.33 7.02
CA GLY A 37 -53.67 28.07 7.50
C GLY A 37 -54.66 26.91 7.54
N ASN A 38 -55.80 26.99 6.85
CA ASN A 38 -56.70 25.85 6.69
C ASN A 38 -56.17 24.92 5.60
N LEU A 39 -56.10 23.62 5.89
CA LEU A 39 -55.61 22.63 4.93
C LEU A 39 -56.64 22.37 3.84
N ILE A 40 -56.25 22.64 2.59
CA ILE A 40 -57.08 22.45 1.39
C ILE A 40 -56.80 21.10 0.75
N PHE A 41 -55.55 20.63 0.83
CA PHE A 41 -55.13 19.38 0.21
C PHE A 41 -54.04 18.71 1.04
N ASN A 42 -54.07 17.38 1.06
CA ASN A 42 -52.93 16.55 1.42
C ASN A 42 -52.89 15.29 0.54
N ASN A 43 -51.69 14.82 0.21
CA ASN A 43 -51.55 13.54 -0.49
C ASN A 43 -51.50 12.36 0.50
N LYS A 44 -51.57 11.13 -0.05
CA LYS A 44 -51.51 9.88 0.72
C LYS A 44 -50.27 9.78 1.62
N ALA A 45 -49.13 10.32 1.20
CA ALA A 45 -47.88 10.25 1.96
C ALA A 45 -47.97 11.01 3.30
N VAL A 46 -48.67 12.16 3.35
CA VAL A 46 -48.90 12.91 4.61
C VAL A 46 -49.63 12.05 5.63
N SER A 47 -50.66 11.33 5.20
CA SER A 47 -51.48 10.49 6.08
C SER A 47 -50.67 9.34 6.68
N ILE A 48 -49.71 8.80 5.91
CA ILE A 48 -48.76 7.78 6.40
C ILE A 48 -47.76 8.40 7.39
N ILE A 49 -47.14 9.53 7.03
CA ILE A 49 -46.12 10.21 7.86
C ILE A 49 -46.71 10.65 9.21
N LEU A 50 -47.87 11.31 9.18
CA LEU A 50 -48.56 11.78 10.36
C LEU A 50 -49.31 10.66 11.09
N ASN A 51 -49.53 9.49 10.47
CA ASN A 51 -50.38 8.42 11.01
C ASN A 51 -51.82 8.89 11.33
N VAL A 52 -52.40 9.69 10.43
CA VAL A 52 -53.74 10.28 10.55
C VAL A 52 -54.44 10.19 9.21
N LYS A 53 -55.75 9.90 9.21
CA LYS A 53 -56.53 9.82 7.97
C LYS A 53 -56.65 11.19 7.29
N SER A 54 -56.68 11.22 5.95
CA SER A 54 -56.76 12.47 5.19
C SER A 54 -57.98 13.31 5.55
N GLU A 55 -59.13 12.67 5.79
CA GLU A 55 -60.40 13.31 6.13
C GLU A 55 -60.34 14.06 7.48
N GLU A 56 -59.44 13.66 8.37
CA GLU A 56 -59.25 14.32 9.67
C GLU A 56 -58.36 15.56 9.58
N LEU A 57 -57.62 15.71 8.48
CA LEU A 57 -56.69 16.82 8.22
C LEU A 57 -57.32 17.88 7.32
N LEU A 58 -58.09 17.49 6.31
CA LEU A 58 -58.74 18.40 5.37
C LEU A 58 -59.69 19.36 6.09
N GLY A 59 -59.62 20.64 5.72
CA GLY A 59 -60.42 21.74 6.28
C GLY A 59 -60.02 22.15 7.71
N LYS A 60 -59.06 21.48 8.35
CA LYS A 60 -58.59 21.87 9.69
C LYS A 60 -57.54 22.97 9.61
N ASN A 61 -57.58 23.89 10.57
CA ASN A 61 -56.55 24.91 10.70
C ASN A 61 -55.29 24.31 11.34
N VAL A 62 -54.12 24.59 10.77
CA VAL A 62 -52.83 24.07 11.27
C VAL A 62 -52.54 24.52 12.71
N ARG A 63 -53.07 25.67 13.17
CA ARG A 63 -52.97 26.10 14.59
C ARG A 63 -53.62 25.09 15.53
N ASP A 64 -54.78 24.55 15.14
CA ASP A 64 -55.51 23.59 15.96
C ASP A 64 -54.85 22.22 15.92
N LEU A 65 -54.23 21.84 14.80
CA LEU A 65 -53.45 20.60 14.72
C LEU A 65 -52.23 20.63 15.64
N VAL A 66 -51.52 21.78 15.72
CA VAL A 66 -50.44 22.00 16.69
C VAL A 66 -50.99 21.95 18.12
N ARG A 67 -52.10 22.64 18.43
CA ARG A 67 -52.71 22.63 19.78
C ARG A 67 -53.18 21.24 20.22
N ARG A 68 -53.70 20.44 19.29
CA ARG A 68 -54.07 19.03 19.51
C ARG A 68 -52.86 18.12 19.71
N GLY A 69 -51.65 18.66 19.52
CA GLY A 69 -50.40 17.95 19.71
C GLY A 69 -50.05 16.99 18.59
N LEU A 70 -50.67 17.07 17.39
CA LEU A 70 -50.29 16.20 16.26
C LEU A 70 -48.83 16.40 15.87
N TYR A 71 -48.34 17.63 16.02
CA TYR A 71 -46.95 18.03 15.86
C TYR A 71 -46.66 19.31 16.65
N ASP A 72 -45.39 19.55 16.97
CA ASP A 72 -44.96 20.57 17.95
C ASP A 72 -44.93 22.02 17.41
N ASN A 73 -44.68 22.19 16.11
CA ASN A 73 -44.59 23.50 15.48
C ASN A 73 -45.02 23.47 13.99
N SER A 74 -45.37 24.62 13.42
CA SER A 74 -45.84 24.71 12.02
C SER A 74 -44.98 25.65 11.19
N VAL A 75 -44.27 25.09 10.21
CA VAL A 75 -43.57 25.88 9.16
C VAL A 75 -44.55 26.59 8.22
N ILE A 76 -45.78 26.09 8.09
CA ILE A 76 -46.88 26.73 7.33
C ILE A 76 -47.21 28.08 7.93
N LEU A 77 -47.43 28.16 9.25
CA LEU A 77 -47.76 29.41 9.92
C LEU A 77 -46.66 30.45 9.77
N LYS A 78 -45.40 30.02 9.91
CA LYS A 78 -44.24 30.90 9.72
C LYS A 78 -44.15 31.39 8.26
N ALA A 79 -44.44 30.54 7.28
CA ALA A 79 -44.41 30.93 5.86
C ALA A 79 -45.53 31.91 5.50
N ILE A 80 -46.73 31.74 6.09
CA ILE A 80 -47.84 32.68 5.95
C ILE A 80 -47.48 34.04 6.55
N GLU A 81 -46.91 34.04 7.77
CA GLU A 81 -46.56 35.26 8.49
C GLU A 81 -45.44 36.05 7.80
N THR A 82 -44.38 35.36 7.36
CA THR A 82 -43.19 36.00 6.80
C THR A 82 -43.27 36.27 5.30
N GLY A 83 -44.18 35.61 4.58
CA GLY A 83 -44.30 35.71 3.12
C GLY A 83 -43.12 35.11 2.35
N VAL A 84 -42.18 34.43 3.03
CA VAL A 84 -41.01 33.77 2.42
C VAL A 84 -40.99 32.28 2.74
N GLN A 85 -40.20 31.52 1.98
CA GLN A 85 -40.05 30.08 2.20
C GLN A 85 -39.48 29.80 3.60
N GLN A 86 -40.09 28.83 4.30
CA GLN A 86 -39.67 28.39 5.62
C GLN A 86 -39.35 26.91 5.60
N THR A 87 -38.20 26.53 6.16
CA THR A 87 -37.82 25.14 6.37
C THR A 87 -37.53 24.92 7.85
N GLY A 88 -37.99 23.81 8.41
CA GLY A 88 -37.79 23.50 9.80
C GLY A 88 -37.95 22.02 10.10
N ILE A 89 -37.42 21.65 11.26
CA ILE A 89 -37.62 20.33 11.86
C ILE A 89 -38.90 20.39 12.69
N VAL A 90 -39.77 19.41 12.50
CA VAL A 90 -41.06 19.28 13.18
C VAL A 90 -41.14 17.91 13.83
N ASN A 91 -41.42 17.88 15.14
CA ASN A 91 -41.60 16.62 15.87
C ASN A 91 -43.08 16.24 15.86
N LEU A 92 -43.36 15.00 15.49
CA LEU A 92 -44.71 14.45 15.38
C LEU A 92 -45.12 13.74 16.68
N HIS A 93 -46.42 13.65 16.93
CA HIS A 93 -46.97 12.95 18.10
C HIS A 93 -46.62 11.47 18.18
N ASN A 94 -46.34 10.85 17.03
CA ASN A 94 -45.96 9.43 16.93
C ASN A 94 -44.48 9.19 17.23
N GLY A 95 -43.74 10.22 17.66
CA GLY A 95 -42.31 10.15 18.00
C GLY A 95 -41.37 10.28 16.80
N ASN A 96 -41.89 10.38 15.57
CA ASN A 96 -41.07 10.64 14.39
C ASN A 96 -40.77 12.13 14.25
N THR A 97 -39.65 12.42 13.59
CA THR A 97 -39.24 13.78 13.24
C THR A 97 -39.24 13.94 11.73
N VAL A 98 -39.73 15.08 11.25
CA VAL A 98 -39.82 15.40 9.82
C VAL A 98 -39.13 16.72 9.52
N VAL A 99 -38.50 16.79 8.36
CA VAL A 99 -38.08 18.05 7.75
C VAL A 99 -39.23 18.53 6.89
N SER A 100 -39.73 19.73 7.19
CA SER A 100 -40.84 20.33 6.46
C SER A 100 -40.41 21.66 5.86
N THR A 101 -40.72 21.84 4.57
CA THR A 101 -40.47 23.08 3.83
C THR A 101 -41.78 23.60 3.29
N SER A 102 -42.21 24.76 3.77
CA SER A 102 -43.39 25.47 3.30
C SER A 102 -43.00 26.65 2.44
N THR A 103 -43.54 26.68 1.22
CA THR A 103 -43.31 27.75 0.25
C THR A 103 -44.61 28.50 0.00
N PRO A 104 -44.69 29.80 0.33
CA PRO A 104 -45.90 30.58 0.09
C PRO A 104 -46.05 30.90 -1.40
N MET A 105 -47.29 30.85 -1.88
CA MET A 105 -47.69 31.35 -3.19
C MET A 105 -48.34 32.72 -3.01
N LEU A 106 -47.71 33.74 -3.55
CA LEU A 106 -48.17 35.13 -3.44
C LEU A 106 -49.17 35.47 -4.56
N ASP A 107 -50.13 36.34 -4.24
CA ASP A 107 -51.03 36.98 -5.21
C ASP A 107 -50.37 38.17 -5.93
N GLU A 108 -51.12 38.87 -6.78
CA GLU A 108 -50.64 40.05 -7.51
C GLU A 108 -50.28 41.23 -6.59
N ASN A 109 -50.79 41.24 -5.35
CA ASN A 109 -50.56 42.26 -4.34
C ASN A 109 -49.45 41.87 -3.35
N GLN A 110 -48.64 40.85 -3.64
CA GLN A 110 -47.59 40.31 -2.76
C GLN A 110 -48.12 39.75 -1.43
N LYS A 111 -49.40 39.41 -1.33
CA LYS A 111 -49.98 38.74 -0.16
C LYS A 111 -49.98 37.24 -0.36
N VAL A 112 -49.78 36.49 0.72
CA VAL A 112 -49.86 35.02 0.67
C VAL A 112 -51.28 34.61 0.33
N LYS A 113 -51.46 33.88 -0.77
CA LYS A 113 -52.75 33.29 -1.19
C LYS A 113 -52.92 31.87 -0.66
N MET A 114 -51.83 31.10 -0.67
CA MET A 114 -51.77 29.72 -0.18
C MET A 114 -50.32 29.33 0.11
N THR A 115 -50.11 28.20 0.77
CA THR A 115 -48.78 27.61 0.91
C THR A 115 -48.75 26.19 0.35
N VAL A 116 -47.61 25.80 -0.21
CA VAL A 116 -47.32 24.42 -0.59
C VAL A 116 -46.22 23.92 0.34
N THR A 117 -46.51 22.84 1.06
CA THR A 117 -45.63 22.29 2.09
C THR A 117 -45.24 20.88 1.73
N ASN A 118 -43.93 20.66 1.64
CA ASN A 118 -43.34 19.34 1.52
C ASN A 118 -42.94 18.84 2.93
N VAL A 119 -43.20 17.58 3.22
CA VAL A 119 -42.91 16.90 4.48
C VAL A 119 -42.16 15.61 4.19
N ARG A 120 -40.95 15.48 4.73
CA ARG A 120 -40.10 14.32 4.54
C ARG A 120 -39.60 13.80 5.89
N MET A 121 -39.62 12.48 6.11
CA MET A 121 -39.09 11.90 7.35
C MET A 121 -37.59 12.14 7.48
N GLU A 122 -37.14 12.59 8.65
CA GLU A 122 -35.72 12.80 8.95
C GLU A 122 -34.93 11.49 8.86
N SER A 123 -35.52 10.38 9.31
CA SER A 123 -34.89 9.04 9.27
C SER A 123 -34.45 8.62 7.86
N VAL A 124 -35.20 9.03 6.83
CA VAL A 124 -34.86 8.76 5.43
C VAL A 124 -33.65 9.59 5.01
N ILE A 125 -33.60 10.86 5.42
CA ILE A 125 -32.46 11.76 5.15
C ILE A 125 -31.19 11.21 5.84
N ASP A 126 -31.30 10.78 7.09
CA ASP A 126 -30.23 10.15 7.84
C ASP A 126 -29.72 8.87 7.16
N GLN A 127 -30.63 8.05 6.64
CA GLN A 127 -30.26 6.83 5.91
C GLN A 127 -29.46 7.17 4.65
N TYR A 128 -29.91 8.15 3.86
CA TYR A 128 -29.17 8.60 2.67
C TYR A 128 -27.82 9.25 3.02
N ALA A 129 -27.76 10.05 4.09
CA ALA A 129 -26.52 10.67 4.55
C ALA A 129 -25.50 9.59 4.97
N LYS A 130 -25.93 8.59 5.73
CA LYS A 130 -25.10 7.44 6.13
C LYS A 130 -24.59 6.65 4.92
N GLU A 131 -25.43 6.43 3.92
CA GLU A 131 -25.02 5.73 2.70
C GLU A 131 -23.99 6.55 1.90
N LEU A 132 -24.24 7.85 1.72
CA LEU A 132 -23.29 8.75 1.06
C LEU A 132 -21.94 8.81 1.78
N GLU A 133 -21.95 8.79 3.11
CA GLU A 133 -20.73 8.77 3.91
C GLU A 133 -19.94 7.45 3.73
N LYS A 134 -20.63 6.31 3.73
CA LYS A 134 -20.01 5.01 3.42
C LYS A 134 -19.37 5.00 2.04
N GLN A 135 -20.08 5.50 1.02
CA GLN A 135 -19.57 5.58 -0.35
C GLN A 135 -18.33 6.48 -0.44
N LYS A 136 -18.35 7.66 0.21
CA LYS A 136 -17.18 8.56 0.28
C LYS A 136 -15.98 7.89 0.96
N CYS A 137 -16.22 7.13 2.03
CA CYS A 137 -15.16 6.39 2.72
C CYS A 137 -14.52 5.33 1.80
N HIS A 138 -15.33 4.57 1.06
CA HIS A 138 -14.85 3.61 0.07
C HIS A 138 -13.96 4.28 -0.98
N VAL A 139 -14.41 5.39 -1.57
CA VAL A 139 -13.62 6.13 -2.56
C VAL A 139 -12.29 6.62 -1.97
N LYS A 140 -12.28 7.11 -0.72
CA LYS A 140 -11.06 7.54 -0.04
C LYS A 140 -10.07 6.39 0.12
N ARG A 141 -10.52 5.22 0.55
CA ARG A 141 -9.67 4.02 0.73
C ARG A 141 -9.04 3.55 -0.59
N TYR A 142 -9.83 3.41 -1.65
CA TYR A 142 -9.30 3.01 -2.98
C TYR A 142 -8.28 4.02 -3.51
N LYS A 143 -8.55 5.32 -3.38
CA LYS A 143 -7.58 6.36 -3.77
C LYS A 143 -6.26 6.23 -3.00
N SER A 144 -6.30 5.97 -1.70
CA SER A 144 -5.10 5.74 -0.89
C SER A 144 -4.36 4.48 -1.32
N ALA A 145 -5.07 3.38 -1.57
CA ALA A 145 -4.48 2.13 -2.07
C ALA A 145 -3.75 2.34 -3.40
N ILE A 146 -4.38 3.00 -4.37
CA ILE A 146 -3.78 3.29 -5.69
C ILE A 146 -2.54 4.18 -5.52
N HIS A 147 -2.61 5.25 -4.73
CA HIS A 147 -1.47 6.12 -4.49
C HIS A 147 -0.29 5.36 -3.88
N TYR A 148 -0.56 4.49 -2.91
CA TYR A 148 0.44 3.64 -2.30
C TYR A 148 1.08 2.69 -3.32
N MET A 149 0.27 1.99 -4.11
CA MET A 149 0.76 1.08 -5.14
C MET A 149 1.59 1.77 -6.21
N ASN A 150 1.17 2.97 -6.65
CA ASN A 150 1.95 3.77 -7.61
C ASN A 150 3.29 4.20 -7.03
N SER A 151 3.38 4.48 -5.73
CA SER A 151 4.65 4.85 -5.09
C SER A 151 5.68 3.71 -5.04
N LEU A 152 5.25 2.46 -5.24
CA LEU A 152 6.10 1.27 -5.16
C LEU A 152 6.73 0.86 -6.51
N ASN A 153 6.44 1.56 -7.62
CA ASN A 153 7.06 1.35 -8.95
C ASN A 153 7.16 -0.14 -9.40
N THR A 154 6.19 -1.00 -9.07
CA THR A 154 6.32 -2.44 -9.27
C THR A 154 5.86 -2.88 -10.68
N ASN A 155 6.70 -2.67 -11.69
CA ASN A 155 6.39 -3.00 -13.10
C ASN A 155 6.74 -4.44 -13.54
N SER A 156 7.30 -5.30 -12.68
CA SER A 156 7.69 -6.66 -13.06
C SER A 156 6.78 -7.73 -12.44
N ASN A 157 5.80 -8.21 -13.23
CA ASN A 157 4.78 -9.18 -12.79
C ASN A 157 5.03 -10.63 -13.26
N LYS A 158 6.15 -10.92 -13.93
CA LYS A 158 6.37 -12.25 -14.53
C LYS A 158 7.09 -13.18 -13.55
N VAL A 159 6.42 -14.27 -13.16
CA VAL A 159 7.07 -15.37 -12.43
C VAL A 159 7.83 -16.24 -13.42
N ILE A 160 9.10 -16.50 -13.14
CA ILE A 160 9.97 -17.37 -13.94
C ILE A 160 10.27 -18.63 -13.14
N ALA A 161 9.97 -19.79 -13.72
CA ALA A 161 10.12 -21.09 -13.09
C ALA A 161 10.24 -22.22 -14.13
N GLU A 162 11.46 -22.69 -14.34
CA GLU A 162 11.82 -23.84 -15.17
C GLU A 162 12.12 -25.08 -14.32
N SER A 163 12.67 -24.89 -13.12
CA SER A 163 12.99 -25.97 -12.18
C SER A 163 11.73 -26.75 -11.78
N ILE A 164 11.85 -28.08 -11.70
CA ILE A 164 10.74 -28.97 -11.33
C ILE A 164 10.19 -28.61 -9.94
N GLN A 165 11.08 -28.25 -9.02
CA GLN A 165 10.73 -27.85 -7.66
C GLN A 165 9.86 -26.60 -7.66
N MET A 166 10.27 -25.54 -8.38
CA MET A 166 9.51 -24.29 -8.44
C MET A 166 8.19 -24.47 -9.21
N ARG A 167 8.16 -25.25 -10.29
CA ARG A 167 6.93 -25.57 -11.02
C ARG A 167 5.92 -26.32 -10.15
N ARG A 168 6.36 -27.31 -9.37
CA ARG A 168 5.51 -28.03 -8.41
C ARG A 168 4.99 -27.08 -7.33
N LEU A 169 5.85 -26.20 -6.82
CA LEU A 169 5.46 -25.20 -5.83
C LEU A 169 4.37 -24.27 -6.38
N LEU A 170 4.55 -23.69 -7.57
CA LEU A 170 3.56 -22.81 -8.19
C LEU A 170 2.23 -23.53 -8.48
N LYS A 171 2.28 -24.81 -8.87
CA LYS A 171 1.07 -25.63 -9.06
C LYS A 171 0.34 -25.92 -7.74
N TYR A 172 1.06 -26.04 -6.64
CA TYR A 172 0.46 -26.13 -5.32
C TYR A 172 -0.16 -24.79 -4.90
N LEU A 173 0.58 -23.69 -5.10
CA LEU A 173 0.14 -22.34 -4.78
C LEU A 173 -1.09 -21.89 -5.58
N SER A 174 -1.26 -22.34 -6.82
CA SER A 174 -2.47 -22.06 -7.62
C SER A 174 -3.73 -22.78 -7.10
N LYS A 175 -3.58 -23.83 -6.30
CA LYS A 175 -4.70 -24.43 -5.56
C LYS A 175 -4.98 -23.65 -4.28
N VAL A 176 -3.92 -23.33 -3.53
CA VAL A 176 -3.99 -22.54 -2.29
C VAL A 176 -4.55 -21.14 -2.53
N SER A 177 -4.28 -20.54 -3.69
CA SER A 177 -4.76 -19.20 -4.06
C SER A 177 -6.29 -19.11 -4.07
N LYS A 178 -7.00 -20.21 -4.32
CA LYS A 178 -8.48 -20.27 -4.32
C LYS A 178 -9.09 -20.27 -2.90
N MET A 179 -8.28 -20.48 -1.87
CA MET A 179 -8.70 -20.47 -0.47
C MET A 179 -8.41 -19.10 0.17
N ASN A 180 -9.14 -18.76 1.23
CA ASN A 180 -8.91 -17.53 2.02
C ASN A 180 -7.90 -17.71 3.17
N SER A 181 -7.35 -18.91 3.35
CA SER A 181 -6.40 -19.22 4.42
C SER A 181 -5.11 -18.38 4.31
N THR A 182 -4.55 -18.07 5.48
CA THR A 182 -3.26 -17.38 5.59
C THR A 182 -2.13 -18.26 5.07
N VAL A 183 -1.25 -17.67 4.27
CA VAL A 183 -0.06 -18.33 3.72
C VAL A 183 1.18 -17.71 4.36
N LEU A 184 2.07 -18.55 4.87
CA LEU A 184 3.36 -18.16 5.43
C LEU A 184 4.48 -18.59 4.49
N LEU A 185 5.09 -17.62 3.81
CA LEU A 185 6.23 -17.80 2.92
C LEU A 185 7.54 -17.72 3.71
N THR A 186 8.30 -18.82 3.75
CA THR A 186 9.62 -18.90 4.37
C THR A 186 10.69 -19.07 3.30
N GLY A 187 11.90 -18.60 3.58
CA GLY A 187 13.06 -18.78 2.70
C GLY A 187 14.02 -17.61 2.81
N GLU A 188 15.23 -17.81 2.30
CA GLU A 188 16.33 -16.83 2.37
C GLU A 188 15.96 -15.47 1.76
N SER A 189 16.73 -14.43 2.10
CA SER A 189 16.54 -13.12 1.49
C SER A 189 16.83 -13.18 -0.02
N GLY A 190 16.04 -12.48 -0.81
CA GLY A 190 16.22 -12.42 -2.27
C GLY A 190 15.70 -13.63 -3.05
N THR A 191 14.97 -14.58 -2.44
CA THR A 191 14.40 -15.74 -3.16
C THR A 191 13.14 -15.44 -4.00
N GLY A 192 12.59 -14.23 -3.91
CA GLY A 192 11.40 -13.83 -4.66
C GLY A 192 10.07 -14.02 -3.91
N LYS A 193 10.06 -13.96 -2.58
CA LYS A 193 8.84 -14.06 -1.75
C LYS A 193 7.74 -13.10 -2.18
N GLU A 194 8.09 -11.85 -2.50
CA GLU A 194 7.14 -10.85 -2.99
C GLU A 194 6.48 -11.27 -4.32
N VAL A 195 7.28 -11.72 -5.29
CA VAL A 195 6.78 -12.19 -6.60
C VAL A 195 5.84 -13.39 -6.42
N VAL A 196 6.18 -14.31 -5.52
CA VAL A 196 5.33 -15.47 -5.19
C VAL A 196 4.04 -15.04 -4.48
N SER A 197 4.09 -14.06 -3.57
CA SER A 197 2.90 -13.53 -2.91
C SER A 197 1.92 -12.88 -3.90
N ARG A 198 2.45 -12.15 -4.90
CA ARG A 198 1.66 -11.56 -5.97
C ARG A 198 1.04 -12.65 -6.86
N PHE A 199 1.79 -13.68 -7.21
CA PHE A 199 1.25 -14.85 -7.91
C PHE A 199 0.07 -15.49 -7.18
N ILE A 200 0.15 -15.63 -5.85
CA ILE A 200 -0.97 -16.15 -5.04
C ILE A 200 -2.18 -15.22 -5.12
N HIS A 201 -1.98 -13.91 -5.05
CA HIS A 201 -3.05 -12.92 -5.17
C HIS A 201 -3.71 -12.95 -6.56
N ASP A 202 -2.91 -12.91 -7.63
CA ASP A 202 -3.38 -12.87 -9.02
C ASP A 202 -4.19 -14.12 -9.40
N ASN A 203 -3.87 -15.27 -8.79
CA ASN A 203 -4.59 -16.53 -8.98
C ASN A 203 -5.71 -16.76 -7.96
N SER A 204 -6.06 -15.76 -7.15
CA SER A 204 -7.10 -15.85 -6.13
C SER A 204 -8.45 -15.33 -6.60
N LEU A 205 -9.49 -15.56 -5.78
CA LEU A 205 -10.81 -14.96 -5.97
C LEU A 205 -10.81 -13.42 -5.76
N ARG A 206 -9.72 -12.88 -5.20
CA ARG A 206 -9.54 -11.45 -4.88
C ARG A 206 -8.57 -10.75 -5.86
N SER A 207 -8.28 -11.35 -7.02
CA SER A 207 -7.30 -10.82 -7.99
C SER A 207 -7.66 -9.46 -8.61
N ARG A 208 -8.93 -9.03 -8.48
CA ARG A 208 -9.39 -7.70 -8.90
C ARG A 208 -9.42 -6.68 -7.76
N GLU A 209 -9.18 -7.13 -6.54
CA GLU A 209 -9.17 -6.29 -5.33
C GLU A 209 -7.75 -5.83 -5.02
N PRO A 210 -7.56 -4.85 -4.11
CA PRO A 210 -6.24 -4.33 -3.80
C PRO A 210 -5.26 -5.40 -3.28
N PHE A 211 -4.04 -5.40 -3.81
CA PHE A 211 -2.89 -6.07 -3.22
C PHE A 211 -2.01 -5.03 -2.56
N ILE A 212 -1.87 -5.05 -1.23
CA ILE A 212 -1.07 -4.08 -0.47
C ILE A 212 0.18 -4.81 0.05
N PRO A 213 1.36 -4.65 -0.57
CA PRO A 213 2.61 -5.19 -0.06
C PRO A 213 3.23 -4.25 0.96
N VAL A 214 3.62 -4.77 2.11
CA VAL A 214 4.22 -4.01 3.21
C VAL A 214 5.49 -4.70 3.64
N ASN A 215 6.62 -3.99 3.59
CA ASN A 215 7.86 -4.44 4.20
C ASN A 215 7.93 -3.95 5.66
N CYS A 216 7.85 -4.87 6.62
CA CYS A 216 7.82 -4.53 8.03
C CYS A 216 9.15 -3.96 8.55
N SER A 217 10.28 -4.29 7.92
CA SER A 217 11.59 -3.75 8.34
C SER A 217 11.82 -2.31 7.89
N ALA A 218 11.13 -1.87 6.84
CA ALA A 218 11.24 -0.50 6.33
C ALA A 218 10.45 0.51 7.17
N ILE A 219 9.56 0.05 8.06
CA ILE A 219 8.70 0.92 8.87
C ILE A 219 9.37 1.18 10.22
N PRO A 220 9.60 2.46 10.60
CA PRO A 220 10.04 2.81 11.94
C PRO A 220 9.11 2.23 13.01
N LYS A 221 9.67 1.69 14.09
CA LYS A 221 8.91 0.98 15.14
C LYS A 221 7.81 1.85 15.74
N GLU A 222 8.07 3.15 15.86
CA GLU A 222 7.18 4.16 16.41
C GLU A 222 5.98 4.45 15.49
N LEU A 223 6.15 4.30 14.17
CA LEU A 223 5.13 4.58 13.16
C LEU A 223 4.33 3.34 12.76
N MET A 224 4.83 2.15 13.11
CA MET A 224 4.25 0.86 12.72
C MET A 224 2.76 0.80 13.06
N GLU A 225 2.35 1.29 14.23
CA GLU A 225 0.94 1.28 14.64
C GLU A 225 0.06 2.16 13.74
N SER A 226 0.47 3.40 13.50
CA SER A 226 -0.26 4.34 12.65
C SER A 226 -0.32 3.90 11.19
N GLU A 227 0.71 3.21 10.69
CA GLU A 227 0.74 2.72 9.31
C GLU A 227 -0.17 1.49 9.13
N PHE A 228 -0.18 0.54 10.07
CA PHE A 228 -1.06 -0.64 9.99
C PHE A 228 -2.54 -0.29 10.19
N PHE A 229 -2.86 0.50 11.22
CA PHE A 229 -4.24 0.70 11.67
C PHE A 229 -4.83 2.06 11.30
N GLY A 230 -4.01 3.01 10.83
CA GLY A 230 -4.45 4.36 10.50
C GLY A 230 -4.70 5.22 11.73
N PHE A 231 -4.96 6.50 11.50
CA PHE A 231 -5.17 7.46 12.59
C PHE A 231 -6.20 8.53 12.22
N GLU A 232 -6.89 9.04 13.24
CA GLU A 232 -7.76 10.20 13.12
C GLU A 232 -7.00 11.52 13.28
N LYS A 233 -7.60 12.60 12.79
CA LYS A 233 -7.05 13.94 12.99
C LYS A 233 -6.91 14.22 14.49
N GLY A 234 -5.73 14.68 14.91
CA GLY A 234 -5.45 14.98 16.31
C GLY A 234 -5.05 13.78 17.18
N ALA A 235 -4.85 12.58 16.61
CA ALA A 235 -4.43 11.40 17.38
C ALA A 235 -3.04 11.54 18.03
N PHE A 236 -2.13 12.33 17.42
CA PHE A 236 -0.80 12.64 17.94
C PHE A 236 -0.29 13.96 17.36
N THR A 237 0.83 14.48 17.89
CA THR A 237 1.49 15.69 17.38
C THR A 237 1.94 15.51 15.93
N GLY A 238 1.28 16.20 14.99
CA GLY A 238 1.51 16.05 13.55
C GLY A 238 0.37 15.36 12.77
N ALA A 239 -0.66 14.85 13.46
CA ALA A 239 -1.85 14.27 12.83
C ALA A 239 -2.81 15.34 12.28
N ILE A 240 -2.37 16.08 11.26
CA ILE A 240 -3.13 17.21 10.65
C ILE A 240 -4.37 16.71 9.89
N LYS A 241 -4.30 15.51 9.30
CA LYS A 241 -5.36 14.86 8.51
C LYS A 241 -5.48 13.40 8.91
N SER A 242 -6.68 12.83 8.83
CA SER A 242 -6.87 11.39 9.04
C SER A 242 -6.35 10.56 7.87
N LYS A 243 -5.60 9.49 8.17
CA LYS A 243 -5.00 8.57 7.20
C LYS A 243 -5.50 7.14 7.44
N PRO A 244 -6.02 6.44 6.41
CA PRO A 244 -6.35 5.02 6.54
C PRO A 244 -5.08 4.18 6.71
N GLY A 245 -5.16 3.11 7.49
CA GLY A 245 -4.06 2.15 7.64
C GLY A 245 -4.03 1.10 6.52
N PHE A 246 -2.97 0.30 6.47
CA PHE A 246 -2.82 -0.78 5.49
C PHE A 246 -3.97 -1.79 5.50
N PHE A 247 -4.54 -2.10 6.68
CA PHE A 247 -5.70 -2.98 6.76
C PHE A 247 -6.95 -2.41 6.06
N GLU A 248 -7.17 -1.09 6.15
CA GLU A 248 -8.29 -0.46 5.44
C GLU A 248 -8.03 -0.37 3.94
N MET A 249 -6.78 -0.14 3.55
CA MET A 249 -6.38 -0.07 2.15
C MET A 249 -6.46 -1.44 1.47
N ALA A 250 -6.27 -2.51 2.22
CA ALA A 250 -6.35 -3.90 1.76
C ALA A 250 -7.75 -4.53 1.97
N ASP A 251 -8.76 -3.76 2.38
CA ASP A 251 -10.12 -4.28 2.60
C ASP A 251 -10.66 -4.98 1.34
N LYS A 252 -11.27 -6.16 1.53
CA LYS A 252 -11.67 -7.15 0.50
C LYS A 252 -10.53 -7.75 -0.33
N GLY A 253 -9.33 -7.18 -0.23
CA GLY A 253 -8.14 -7.54 -0.97
C GLY A 253 -7.21 -8.45 -0.19
N THR A 254 -5.91 -8.26 -0.44
CA THR A 254 -4.81 -9.03 0.16
C THR A 254 -3.76 -8.09 0.73
N LEU A 255 -3.35 -8.33 1.97
CA LEU A 255 -2.24 -7.66 2.63
C LEU A 255 -1.04 -8.63 2.65
N PHE A 256 0.02 -8.27 1.93
CA PHE A 256 1.28 -8.99 1.95
C PHE A 256 2.23 -8.33 2.96
N LEU A 257 2.82 -9.14 3.84
CA LEU A 257 3.68 -8.69 4.93
C LEU A 257 5.05 -9.34 4.79
N ASP A 258 5.99 -8.61 4.19
CA ASP A 258 7.38 -9.04 4.16
C ASP A 258 8.07 -8.76 5.49
N GLU A 259 8.99 -9.65 5.85
CA GLU A 259 9.75 -9.63 7.10
C GLU A 259 8.87 -9.50 8.36
N ILE A 260 7.79 -10.30 8.44
CA ILE A 260 6.82 -10.29 9.57
C ILE A 260 7.47 -10.44 10.95
N ALA A 261 8.63 -11.09 11.01
CA ALA A 261 9.42 -11.30 12.22
C ALA A 261 9.98 -10.00 12.84
N GLU A 262 9.96 -8.87 12.11
CA GLU A 262 10.38 -7.55 12.62
C GLU A 262 9.28 -6.80 13.39
N MET A 263 8.04 -7.31 13.38
CA MET A 263 6.95 -6.67 14.11
C MET A 263 7.24 -6.61 15.62
N THR A 264 6.99 -5.46 16.23
CA THR A 264 7.09 -5.31 17.69
C THR A 264 5.98 -6.10 18.41
N MET A 265 6.23 -6.51 19.66
CA MET A 265 5.26 -7.32 20.44
C MET A 265 3.90 -6.64 20.63
N ASN A 266 3.88 -5.30 20.72
CA ASN A 266 2.64 -4.52 20.80
C ASN A 266 1.81 -4.67 19.50
N ILE A 267 2.47 -4.53 18.35
CA ILE A 267 1.82 -4.68 17.04
C ILE A 267 1.34 -6.10 16.83
N GLN A 268 2.13 -7.12 17.21
CA GLN A 268 1.72 -8.52 17.15
C GLN A 268 0.41 -8.78 17.91
N THR A 269 0.23 -8.15 19.08
CA THR A 269 -0.99 -8.27 19.90
C THR A 269 -2.21 -7.66 19.20
N LYS A 270 -2.08 -6.48 18.58
CA LYS A 270 -3.17 -5.86 17.82
C LYS A 270 -3.46 -6.63 16.54
N PHE A 271 -2.42 -7.05 15.82
CA PHE A 271 -2.52 -7.82 14.59
C PHE A 271 -3.30 -9.13 14.81
N LEU A 272 -3.02 -9.83 15.92
CA LEU A 272 -3.76 -11.01 16.35
C LEU A 272 -5.28 -10.75 16.48
N ARG A 273 -5.67 -9.64 17.12
CA ARG A 273 -7.09 -9.27 17.26
C ARG A 273 -7.76 -9.02 15.90
N VAL A 274 -7.03 -8.44 14.95
CA VAL A 274 -7.56 -8.21 13.60
C VAL A 274 -7.72 -9.53 12.84
N LEU A 275 -6.76 -10.45 12.94
CA LEU A 275 -6.90 -11.80 12.38
C LEU A 275 -8.08 -12.59 12.99
N GLU A 276 -8.50 -12.26 14.20
CA GLU A 276 -9.62 -12.90 14.92
C GLU A 276 -10.98 -12.36 14.52
N SER A 277 -11.12 -11.05 14.64
CA SER A 277 -12.41 -10.36 14.55
C SER A 277 -12.66 -9.73 13.18
N GLY A 278 -11.60 -9.51 12.39
CA GLY A 278 -11.65 -8.63 11.23
C GLY A 278 -11.97 -7.18 11.60
N VAL A 279 -11.87 -6.79 12.87
CA VAL A 279 -12.17 -5.43 13.33
C VAL A 279 -10.87 -4.72 13.63
N ILE A 280 -10.73 -3.51 13.08
CA ILE A 280 -9.64 -2.59 13.38
C ILE A 280 -10.18 -1.33 14.06
N GLN A 281 -9.29 -0.59 14.71
CA GLN A 281 -9.58 0.70 15.31
C GLN A 281 -8.43 1.66 14.99
N ARG A 282 -8.77 2.83 14.45
CA ARG A 282 -7.77 3.89 14.18
C ARG A 282 -7.23 4.45 15.49
N LEU A 283 -5.97 4.88 15.47
CA LEU A 283 -5.41 5.63 16.60
C LEU A 283 -6.22 6.91 16.82
N GLY A 284 -6.59 7.17 18.08
CA GLY A 284 -7.41 8.31 18.48
C GLY A 284 -8.91 8.19 18.18
N SER A 285 -9.37 7.07 17.61
CA SER A 285 -10.79 6.79 17.36
C SER A 285 -11.30 5.70 18.29
N THR A 286 -12.57 5.75 18.70
CA THR A 286 -13.29 4.65 19.37
C THR A 286 -14.16 3.84 18.42
N ASN A 287 -14.24 4.23 17.15
CA ASN A 287 -15.13 3.62 16.18
C ASN A 287 -14.49 2.35 15.59
N PRO A 288 -15.10 1.16 15.77
CA PRO A 288 -14.63 -0.06 15.15
C PRO A 288 -14.89 -0.03 13.63
N ILE A 289 -13.94 -0.55 12.86
CA ILE A 289 -14.03 -0.68 11.40
C ILE A 289 -13.88 -2.16 11.05
N GLN A 290 -14.93 -2.75 10.47
CA GLN A 290 -14.86 -4.10 9.92
C GLN A 290 -14.06 -4.08 8.61
N THR A 291 -13.12 -5.00 8.49
CA THR A 291 -12.35 -5.27 7.28
C THR A 291 -12.35 -6.77 6.97
N ASP A 292 -12.27 -7.11 5.69
CA ASP A 292 -12.09 -8.48 5.21
C ASP A 292 -10.79 -8.58 4.41
N VAL A 293 -9.69 -8.92 5.09
CA VAL A 293 -8.35 -8.91 4.49
C VAL A 293 -7.74 -10.31 4.49
N ARG A 294 -7.32 -10.77 3.33
CA ARG A 294 -6.51 -11.99 3.22
C ARG A 294 -5.06 -11.67 3.56
N ILE A 295 -4.43 -12.47 4.41
CA ILE A 295 -3.03 -12.27 4.80
C ILE A 295 -2.11 -13.25 4.06
N ILE A 296 -1.02 -12.71 3.50
CA ILE A 296 0.15 -13.48 3.08
C ILE A 296 1.34 -12.91 3.85
N ALA A 297 1.98 -13.72 4.68
CA ALA A 297 3.14 -13.30 5.47
C ALA A 297 4.42 -13.91 4.90
N ALA A 298 5.54 -13.21 5.01
CA ALA A 298 6.84 -13.66 4.56
C ALA A 298 7.93 -13.39 5.61
N THR A 299 8.90 -14.29 5.70
CA THR A 299 10.10 -14.09 6.52
C THR A 299 11.27 -14.97 6.07
N ASN A 300 12.48 -14.50 6.36
CA ASN A 300 13.72 -15.28 6.27
C ASN A 300 14.20 -15.81 7.63
N LYS A 301 13.51 -15.47 8.73
CA LYS A 301 13.87 -15.88 10.08
C LYS A 301 13.06 -17.10 10.50
N ASN A 302 13.66 -17.95 11.33
CA ASN A 302 12.93 -19.03 11.96
C ASN A 302 11.97 -18.46 13.02
N LEU A 303 10.66 -18.47 12.75
CA LEU A 303 9.66 -17.96 13.69
C LEU A 303 9.53 -18.83 14.94
N GLU A 304 9.80 -20.13 14.85
CA GLU A 304 9.72 -21.04 16.00
C GLU A 304 10.80 -20.69 17.04
N GLU A 305 12.02 -20.45 16.59
CA GLU A 305 13.10 -19.92 17.45
C GLU A 305 12.72 -18.56 18.05
N ARG A 306 12.12 -17.67 17.26
CA ARG A 306 11.67 -16.36 17.76
C ARG A 306 10.57 -16.46 18.81
N VAL A 307 9.73 -17.48 18.74
CA VAL A 307 8.74 -17.80 19.78
C VAL A 307 9.43 -18.26 21.06
N ASN A 308 10.43 -19.16 20.95
CA ASN A 308 11.19 -19.63 22.09
C ASN A 308 11.97 -18.50 22.80
N ASP A 309 12.46 -17.53 22.02
CA ASP A 309 13.15 -16.33 22.53
C ASP A 309 12.21 -15.23 23.06
N ASN A 310 10.89 -15.45 23.12
CA ASN A 310 9.86 -14.46 23.46
C ASN A 310 9.90 -13.18 22.60
N ARG A 311 10.41 -13.27 21.37
CA ARG A 311 10.45 -12.18 20.37
C ARG A 311 9.28 -12.23 19.39
N PHE A 312 8.55 -13.33 19.37
CA PHE A 312 7.34 -13.52 18.59
C PHE A 312 6.30 -14.27 19.41
N ARG A 313 5.04 -13.87 19.31
CA ARG A 313 3.99 -14.52 20.10
C ARG A 313 3.60 -15.87 19.50
N LYS A 314 3.48 -16.87 20.38
CA LYS A 314 3.09 -18.24 20.03
C LYS A 314 1.69 -18.31 19.38
N ASP A 315 0.73 -17.54 19.87
CA ASP A 315 -0.65 -17.49 19.35
C ASP A 315 -0.71 -16.92 17.92
N LEU A 316 0.01 -15.83 17.65
CA LEU A 316 0.12 -15.25 16.32
C LEU A 316 0.82 -16.21 15.35
N TYR A 317 1.88 -16.89 15.79
CA TYR A 317 2.58 -17.88 14.97
C TYR A 317 1.63 -18.96 14.44
N TYR A 318 0.80 -19.57 15.28
CA TYR A 318 -0.13 -20.61 14.84
C TYR A 318 -1.20 -20.10 13.86
N ARG A 319 -1.63 -18.84 13.98
CA ARG A 319 -2.57 -18.24 13.02
C ARG A 319 -1.95 -17.87 11.68
N LEU A 320 -0.65 -17.56 11.67
CA LEU A 320 0.08 -17.30 10.43
C LEU A 320 0.48 -18.60 9.75
N ASN A 321 0.88 -19.61 10.53
CA ASN A 321 1.40 -20.88 10.06
C ASN A 321 0.31 -21.90 9.65
N VAL A 322 -0.76 -21.43 9.00
CA VAL A 322 -1.85 -22.29 8.53
C VAL A 322 -1.43 -23.04 7.26
N ILE A 323 -0.84 -22.32 6.30
CA ILE A 323 -0.26 -22.90 5.10
C ILE A 323 1.22 -22.47 5.00
N PRO A 324 2.14 -23.24 5.59
CA PRO A 324 3.57 -23.01 5.44
C PRO A 324 4.03 -23.35 4.02
N VAL A 325 4.82 -22.45 3.45
CA VAL A 325 5.44 -22.64 2.14
C VAL A 325 6.88 -22.18 2.21
N THR A 326 7.81 -23.07 1.89
CA THR A 326 9.24 -22.75 1.82
C THR A 326 9.66 -22.56 0.37
N ILE A 327 10.24 -21.40 0.07
CA ILE A 327 10.79 -21.09 -1.25
C ILE A 327 12.26 -21.50 -1.28
N PRO A 328 12.68 -22.39 -2.18
CA PRO A 328 14.05 -22.86 -2.23
C PRO A 328 15.02 -21.74 -2.67
N PRO A 329 16.24 -21.72 -2.11
CA PRO A 329 17.30 -20.83 -2.55
C PRO A 329 17.71 -21.14 -4.00
N LEU A 330 18.29 -20.17 -4.68
CA LEU A 330 18.59 -20.25 -6.11
C LEU A 330 19.55 -21.40 -6.46
N ARG A 331 20.48 -21.73 -5.54
CA ARG A 331 21.40 -22.88 -5.66
C ARG A 331 20.72 -24.25 -5.73
N GLU A 332 19.50 -24.38 -5.22
CA GLU A 332 18.71 -25.63 -5.25
C GLU A 332 17.81 -25.74 -6.49
N ARG A 333 17.71 -24.67 -7.29
CA ARG A 333 16.90 -24.56 -8.51
C ARG A 333 17.71 -23.96 -9.66
N LYS A 334 18.80 -24.63 -10.01
CA LYS A 334 19.78 -24.13 -10.99
C LYS A 334 19.18 -23.88 -12.38
N GLU A 335 18.14 -24.65 -12.75
CA GLU A 335 17.43 -24.51 -14.02
C GLU A 335 16.74 -23.15 -14.16
N ASP A 336 16.49 -22.45 -13.04
CA ASP A 336 15.88 -21.11 -13.05
C ASP A 336 16.92 -20.01 -13.31
N ILE A 337 18.23 -20.25 -13.11
CA ILE A 337 19.28 -19.23 -13.15
C ILE A 337 19.37 -18.56 -14.53
N VAL A 338 19.48 -19.35 -15.59
CA VAL A 338 19.66 -18.82 -16.96
C VAL A 338 18.40 -18.08 -17.45
N PRO A 339 17.17 -18.63 -17.32
CA PRO A 339 15.96 -17.90 -17.67
C PRO A 339 15.77 -16.58 -16.88
N LEU A 340 16.12 -16.57 -15.59
CA LEU A 340 16.07 -15.35 -14.78
C LEU A 340 17.09 -14.31 -15.26
N ALA A 341 18.33 -14.73 -15.53
CA ALA A 341 19.37 -13.85 -16.04
C ALA A 341 18.99 -13.24 -17.39
N GLN A 342 18.48 -14.07 -18.31
CA GLN A 342 18.02 -13.62 -19.61
C GLN A 342 16.89 -12.60 -19.48
N TYR A 343 15.91 -12.86 -18.59
CA TYR A 343 14.83 -11.92 -18.34
C TYR A 343 15.34 -10.54 -17.89
N PHE A 344 16.31 -10.49 -16.98
CA PHE A 344 16.88 -9.21 -16.55
C PHE A 344 17.63 -8.51 -17.68
N ILE A 345 18.35 -9.24 -18.53
CA ILE A 345 19.02 -8.67 -19.69
C ILE A 345 18.03 -8.13 -20.70
N ASP A 346 16.97 -8.86 -21.01
CA ASP A 346 15.93 -8.42 -21.94
C ASP A 346 15.24 -7.14 -21.46
N GLN A 347 15.03 -7.02 -20.14
CA GLN A 347 14.51 -5.78 -19.55
C GLN A 347 15.45 -4.59 -19.78
N ILE A 348 16.74 -4.79 -19.51
CA ILE A 348 17.74 -3.72 -19.68
C ILE A 348 17.95 -3.39 -21.17
N ASN A 349 18.01 -4.40 -22.04
CA ASN A 349 18.05 -4.24 -23.49
C ASN A 349 16.89 -3.38 -24.01
N SER A 350 15.67 -3.63 -23.53
CA SER A 350 14.49 -2.84 -23.90
C SER A 350 14.53 -1.41 -23.38
N GLU A 351 15.17 -1.16 -22.24
CA GLU A 351 15.30 0.17 -21.64
C GLU A 351 16.34 1.03 -22.35
N TYR A 352 17.43 0.40 -22.81
CA TYR A 352 18.58 1.08 -23.43
C TYR A 352 18.68 0.86 -24.95
N ASP A 353 17.63 0.33 -25.58
CA ASP A 353 17.57 -0.02 -27.02
C ASP A 353 18.82 -0.78 -27.51
N SER A 354 19.17 -1.83 -26.77
CA SER A 354 20.37 -2.65 -26.99
C SER A 354 20.01 -4.12 -27.20
N SER A 355 20.99 -4.94 -27.60
CA SER A 355 20.81 -6.37 -27.92
C SER A 355 21.89 -7.26 -27.31
N LYS A 356 22.38 -6.90 -26.12
CA LYS A 356 23.40 -7.68 -25.41
C LYS A 356 22.86 -9.05 -25.00
N ILE A 357 23.68 -10.10 -25.09
CA ILE A 357 23.35 -11.48 -24.71
C ILE A 357 24.43 -12.09 -23.80
N LEU A 358 24.06 -13.11 -23.02
CA LEU A 358 25.00 -13.83 -22.14
C LEU A 358 25.99 -14.66 -22.96
N SER A 359 27.28 -14.61 -22.64
CA SER A 359 28.24 -15.57 -23.18
C SER A 359 28.05 -16.95 -22.54
N GLU A 360 28.35 -18.01 -23.28
CA GLU A 360 28.28 -19.39 -22.78
C GLU A 360 29.22 -19.61 -21.58
N SER A 361 30.41 -19.00 -21.60
CA SER A 361 31.37 -19.04 -20.49
C SER A 361 30.84 -18.38 -19.22
N LEU A 362 30.05 -17.31 -19.35
CA LEU A 362 29.42 -16.65 -18.21
C LEU A 362 28.30 -17.51 -17.63
N ILE A 363 27.48 -18.13 -18.49
CA ILE A 363 26.42 -19.05 -18.09
C ILE A 363 26.97 -20.20 -17.24
N GLU A 364 28.07 -20.82 -17.66
CA GLU A 364 28.69 -21.92 -16.91
C GLU A 364 29.12 -21.47 -15.49
N LYS A 365 29.73 -20.30 -15.37
CA LYS A 365 30.10 -19.75 -14.05
C LYS A 365 28.89 -19.42 -13.19
N MET A 366 27.81 -18.90 -13.80
CA MET A 366 26.56 -18.61 -13.10
C MET A 366 25.91 -19.89 -12.54
N LEU A 367 25.98 -21.02 -13.25
CA LEU A 367 25.45 -22.31 -12.78
C LEU A 367 26.29 -22.95 -11.66
N ASN A 368 27.57 -22.60 -11.58
CA ASN A 368 28.51 -23.10 -10.57
C ASN A 368 28.60 -22.23 -9.31
N TYR A 369 28.05 -21.01 -9.34
CA TYR A 369 28.04 -20.11 -8.19
C TYR A 369 26.89 -20.41 -7.21
N ASN A 370 27.11 -20.15 -5.91
CA ASN A 370 26.18 -20.52 -4.84
C ASN A 370 25.06 -19.52 -4.58
N TRP A 371 25.13 -18.31 -5.14
CA TRP A 371 24.10 -17.26 -5.04
C TRP A 371 23.59 -16.99 -3.61
N PRO A 372 24.46 -16.59 -2.65
CA PRO A 372 24.05 -16.30 -1.27
C PRO A 372 22.98 -15.20 -1.17
N GLY A 373 22.93 -14.24 -2.10
CA GLY A 373 21.89 -13.22 -2.20
C GLY A 373 20.75 -13.57 -3.17
N ASN A 374 20.69 -14.81 -3.64
CA ASN A 374 19.64 -15.37 -4.49
C ASN A 374 19.35 -14.51 -5.73
N ILE A 375 18.07 -14.32 -6.08
CA ILE A 375 17.64 -13.59 -7.30
C ILE A 375 18.05 -12.11 -7.22
N ARG A 376 18.10 -11.52 -6.01
CA ARG A 376 18.51 -10.12 -5.83
C ARG A 376 19.99 -9.93 -6.20
N GLU A 377 20.85 -10.83 -5.77
CA GLU A 377 22.27 -10.83 -6.19
C GLU A 377 22.40 -11.09 -7.69
N LEU A 378 21.65 -12.06 -8.23
CA LEU A 378 21.62 -12.34 -9.67
C LEU A 378 21.29 -11.09 -10.49
N LYS A 379 20.20 -10.38 -10.15
CA LYS A 379 19.80 -9.16 -10.83
C LYS A 379 20.93 -8.11 -10.80
N ASN A 380 21.47 -7.85 -9.61
CA ASN A 380 22.51 -6.83 -9.42
C ASN A 380 23.79 -7.18 -10.19
N ILE A 381 24.17 -8.46 -10.21
CA ILE A 381 25.36 -8.92 -10.94
C ILE A 381 25.16 -8.80 -12.45
N VAL A 382 23.98 -9.21 -12.96
CA VAL A 382 23.63 -9.07 -14.38
C VAL A 382 23.65 -7.60 -14.81
N GLU A 383 23.02 -6.71 -14.05
CA GLU A 383 23.03 -5.26 -14.30
C GLU A 383 24.45 -4.70 -14.30
N ARG A 384 25.27 -5.10 -13.32
CA ARG A 384 26.67 -4.69 -13.26
C ARG A 384 27.47 -5.16 -14.47
N PHE A 385 27.29 -6.40 -14.90
CA PHE A 385 28.00 -6.94 -16.06
C PHE A 385 27.55 -6.27 -17.36
N TYR A 386 26.26 -5.93 -17.45
CA TYR A 386 25.72 -5.17 -18.58
C TYR A 386 26.34 -3.77 -18.70
N ILE A 387 26.53 -3.07 -17.57
CA ILE A 387 27.16 -1.73 -17.55
C ILE A 387 28.65 -1.81 -17.89
N LEU A 388 29.34 -2.84 -17.40
CA LEU A 388 30.77 -3.02 -17.60
C LEU A 388 31.13 -3.59 -18.99
N SER A 389 30.17 -4.17 -19.72
CA SER A 389 30.42 -4.64 -21.08
C SER A 389 30.45 -3.46 -22.05
N ASN A 390 31.48 -3.44 -22.90
CA ASN A 390 31.67 -2.38 -23.90
C ASN A 390 30.48 -2.32 -24.87
N GLU A 391 30.16 -1.12 -25.36
CA GLU A 391 29.06 -0.92 -26.32
C GLU A 391 29.30 -1.63 -27.67
N GLU A 392 30.56 -1.89 -28.03
CA GLU A 392 30.92 -2.63 -29.24
C GLU A 392 30.68 -4.14 -29.13
N GLU A 393 30.53 -4.70 -27.91
CA GLU A 393 30.31 -6.13 -27.70
C GLU A 393 28.82 -6.45 -27.51
N PHE A 394 28.27 -7.27 -28.40
CA PHE A 394 26.95 -7.87 -28.24
C PHE A 394 26.89 -8.91 -27.11
N PHE A 395 28.02 -9.28 -26.50
CA PHE A 395 28.09 -10.31 -25.47
C PHE A 395 28.54 -9.77 -24.12
N ILE A 396 27.95 -10.27 -23.05
CA ILE A 396 28.41 -10.04 -21.67
C ILE A 396 29.49 -11.09 -21.36
N SER A 397 30.75 -10.65 -21.29
CA SER A 397 31.93 -11.53 -21.32
C SER A 397 32.70 -11.64 -19.99
N GLU A 398 33.65 -12.59 -19.97
CA GLU A 398 34.26 -13.25 -18.81
C GLU A 398 35.20 -12.39 -17.93
N ASN A 399 35.51 -11.16 -18.35
CA ASN A 399 36.49 -10.30 -17.68
C ASN A 399 36.07 -9.88 -16.26
N ILE A 400 34.86 -10.21 -15.84
CA ILE A 400 34.28 -9.84 -14.56
C ILE A 400 34.17 -11.08 -13.67
N LYS A 401 35.08 -11.22 -12.71
CA LYS A 401 35.13 -12.36 -11.79
C LYS A 401 33.93 -12.38 -10.84
N LEU A 402 33.21 -13.50 -10.82
CA LEU A 402 32.25 -13.87 -9.77
C LEU A 402 33.03 -14.33 -8.52
N ASP A 403 33.59 -13.40 -7.74
CA ASP A 403 34.26 -13.73 -6.48
C ASP A 403 33.79 -12.80 -5.35
N GLN A 404 33.43 -13.39 -4.20
CA GLN A 404 32.96 -12.68 -3.00
C GLN A 404 33.96 -11.63 -2.53
N SER A 405 35.25 -11.89 -2.75
CA SER A 405 36.35 -10.98 -2.41
C SER A 405 36.34 -9.68 -3.25
N ASN A 406 35.90 -9.73 -4.51
CA ASN A 406 35.81 -8.57 -5.41
C ASN A 406 34.48 -7.83 -5.30
N LEU A 407 33.42 -8.48 -4.80
CA LEU A 407 32.12 -7.85 -4.56
C LEU A 407 32.18 -6.81 -3.42
N LEU A 408 33.01 -7.05 -2.40
CA LEU A 408 33.27 -6.09 -1.29
C LEU A 408 34.36 -5.07 -1.63
N ARG A 409 35.37 -5.45 -2.43
CA ARG A 409 36.53 -4.57 -2.73
C ARG A 409 36.19 -3.42 -3.69
N ASN A 410 35.34 -3.64 -4.68
CA ASN A 410 35.20 -2.67 -5.78
C ASN A 410 34.32 -1.44 -5.45
N GLY A 411 33.91 -1.25 -4.19
CA GLY A 411 33.37 0.01 -3.70
C GLY A 411 34.45 1.01 -3.24
N LEU A 412 35.69 0.55 -3.04
CA LEU A 412 36.83 1.38 -2.65
C LEU A 412 38.08 0.89 -3.39
N SER A 413 38.68 1.77 -4.20
CA SER A 413 39.98 1.66 -4.88
C SER A 413 40.02 0.96 -6.25
N ASN A 414 40.02 1.80 -7.28
CA ASN A 414 40.86 1.62 -8.46
C ASN A 414 42.32 1.51 -8.03
N THR A 415 42.89 0.30 -8.02
CA THR A 415 44.26 0.01 -8.47
C THR A 415 44.52 -1.48 -8.31
N SER A 416 44.80 -2.13 -9.45
CA SER A 416 45.36 -3.46 -9.53
C SER A 416 46.72 -3.51 -8.81
N VAL A 417 46.72 -3.97 -7.56
CA VAL A 417 47.94 -4.44 -6.90
C VAL A 417 47.93 -5.96 -7.03
N THR A 418 48.80 -6.45 -7.92
CA THR A 418 49.17 -7.87 -8.01
C THR A 418 49.63 -8.38 -6.64
N ASN A 419 48.97 -9.44 -6.18
CA ASN A 419 49.32 -10.20 -4.97
C ASN A 419 50.58 -11.03 -5.25
N ASP A 420 51.76 -10.48 -4.97
CA ASP A 420 53.05 -11.20 -4.90
C ASP A 420 53.49 -11.47 -3.45
N PHE A 421 52.55 -11.62 -2.52
CA PHE A 421 52.82 -12.03 -1.13
C PHE A 421 52.21 -13.40 -0.84
N ASN A 422 52.48 -14.39 -1.69
CA ASN A 422 52.25 -15.80 -1.36
C ASN A 422 53.60 -16.46 -1.09
N THR A 423 54.09 -16.32 0.13
CA THR A 423 55.08 -17.23 0.70
C THR A 423 54.59 -17.60 2.10
N GLU A 424 54.37 -18.90 2.35
CA GLU A 424 54.09 -19.43 3.69
C GLU A 424 55.30 -19.12 4.59
N PHE A 425 55.18 -18.06 5.39
CA PHE A 425 56.26 -17.65 6.28
C PHE A 425 56.12 -18.35 7.63
N THR A 426 57.09 -19.21 7.99
CA THR A 426 57.19 -19.85 9.30
C THR A 426 58.33 -19.19 10.10
N GLY A 427 57.96 -18.28 11.01
CA GLY A 427 58.91 -17.54 11.84
C GLY A 427 58.23 -16.67 12.89
N ASP A 428 59.01 -16.02 13.76
CA ASP A 428 58.49 -15.07 14.74
C ASP A 428 58.07 -13.74 14.08
N LEU A 429 57.28 -12.92 14.80
CA LEU A 429 56.77 -11.64 14.30
C LEU A 429 57.91 -10.70 13.84
N LYS A 430 59.08 -10.79 14.47
CA LYS A 430 60.23 -9.94 14.15
C LYS A 430 60.86 -10.33 12.82
N ALA A 431 60.92 -11.62 12.52
CA ALA A 431 61.38 -12.16 11.25
C ALA A 431 60.39 -11.81 10.12
N PHE A 432 59.08 -11.90 10.36
CA PHE A 432 58.05 -11.56 9.37
C PHE A 432 58.12 -10.08 8.96
N VAL A 433 58.23 -9.18 9.94
CA VAL A 433 58.34 -7.73 9.65
C VAL A 433 59.60 -7.44 8.83
N LYS A 434 60.71 -8.11 9.12
CA LYS A 434 61.98 -7.96 8.37
C LYS A 434 61.86 -8.45 6.93
N GLU A 435 61.20 -9.59 6.72
CA GLU A 435 60.91 -10.17 5.40
C GLU A 435 60.02 -9.24 4.56
N ALA A 436 58.91 -8.78 5.14
CA ALA A 436 57.96 -7.88 4.50
C ALA A 436 58.61 -6.54 4.13
N GLU A 437 59.42 -5.97 5.04
CA GLU A 437 60.15 -4.73 4.79
C GLU A 437 61.16 -4.90 3.64
N LYS A 438 61.89 -6.02 3.59
CA LYS A 438 62.82 -6.34 2.51
C LYS A 438 62.12 -6.45 1.15
N VAL A 439 61.02 -7.17 1.07
CA VAL A 439 60.24 -7.34 -0.18
C VAL A 439 59.69 -5.99 -0.65
N TYR A 440 59.14 -5.20 0.28
CA TYR A 440 58.59 -3.90 -0.04
C TYR A 440 59.65 -2.90 -0.53
N ILE A 441 60.80 -2.82 0.16
CA ILE A 441 61.93 -1.97 -0.28
C ILE A 441 62.41 -2.39 -1.68
N LYS A 442 62.50 -3.69 -1.97
CA LYS A 442 62.92 -4.19 -3.30
C LYS A 442 61.90 -3.85 -4.38
N ARG A 443 60.61 -3.90 -4.07
CA ARG A 443 59.53 -3.50 -4.98
C ARG A 443 59.63 -2.01 -5.35
N VAL A 444 59.82 -1.14 -4.36
CA VAL A 444 59.94 0.31 -4.59
C VAL A 444 61.24 0.65 -5.33
N LEU A 445 62.36 -0.02 -5.02
CA LEU A 445 63.59 0.15 -5.78
C LEU A 445 63.42 -0.25 -7.25
N ASN A 446 62.67 -1.32 -7.55
CA ASN A 446 62.38 -1.74 -8.92
C ASN A 446 61.45 -0.76 -9.65
N SER A 447 60.39 -0.24 -9.01
CA SER A 447 59.48 0.74 -9.62
C SER A 447 60.20 2.07 -9.94
N CYS A 448 61.13 2.51 -9.08
CA CYS A 448 61.94 3.71 -9.31
C CYS A 448 63.19 3.46 -10.16
N LYS A 449 63.29 2.34 -10.89
CA LYS A 449 64.46 1.97 -11.73
C LYS A 449 65.81 2.10 -10.98
N TRP A 450 65.83 1.75 -9.70
CA TRP A 450 67.00 1.82 -8.81
C TRP A 450 67.55 3.24 -8.55
N GLN A 451 66.74 4.28 -8.77
CA GLN A 451 67.08 5.63 -8.35
C GLN A 451 66.84 5.80 -6.84
N ILE A 452 67.92 5.68 -6.05
CA ILE A 452 67.88 5.68 -4.58
C ILE A 452 67.23 6.96 -4.02
N GLY A 453 67.40 8.09 -4.71
CA GLY A 453 66.83 9.36 -4.29
C GLY A 453 65.32 9.44 -4.41
N GLU A 454 64.74 8.83 -5.44
CA GLU A 454 63.28 8.76 -5.65
C GLU A 454 62.67 7.68 -4.78
N ALA A 455 63.32 6.50 -4.69
CA ALA A 455 62.88 5.41 -3.84
C ALA A 455 62.83 5.78 -2.35
N ALA A 456 63.81 6.56 -1.85
CA ALA A 456 63.79 7.06 -0.47
C ALA A 456 62.61 8.00 -0.20
N LYS A 457 62.28 8.86 -1.19
CA LYS A 457 61.15 9.79 -1.10
C LYS A 457 59.81 9.04 -1.12
N GLU A 458 59.69 8.02 -1.96
CA GLU A 458 58.49 7.17 -2.08
C GLU A 458 58.29 6.28 -0.83
N LEU A 459 59.38 5.79 -0.25
CA LEU A 459 59.36 5.06 1.03
C LEU A 459 59.17 5.96 2.26
N GLY A 460 59.22 7.29 2.11
CA GLY A 460 59.09 8.24 3.22
C GLY A 460 60.26 8.21 4.22
N ILE A 461 61.44 7.74 3.80
CA ILE A 461 62.63 7.61 4.66
C ILE A 461 63.82 8.44 4.13
N HIS A 462 64.73 8.82 5.01
CA HIS A 462 65.94 9.54 4.58
C HIS A 462 66.87 8.63 3.77
N ARG A 463 67.58 9.18 2.76
CA ARG A 463 68.47 8.40 1.87
C ARG A 463 69.49 7.55 2.65
N SER A 464 70.07 8.09 3.72
CA SER A 464 71.02 7.36 4.57
C SER A 464 70.39 6.15 5.29
N MET A 465 69.10 6.20 5.63
CA MET A 465 68.37 5.09 6.22
C MET A 465 68.10 3.98 5.20
N LEU A 466 67.76 4.35 3.97
CA LEU A 466 67.59 3.40 2.86
C LEU A 466 68.89 2.65 2.57
N TYR A 467 70.04 3.35 2.51
CA TYR A 467 71.34 2.70 2.35
C TYR A 467 71.64 1.69 3.47
N ARG A 468 71.37 2.06 4.72
CA ARG A 468 71.56 1.16 5.87
C ARG A 468 70.68 -0.09 5.77
N LYS A 469 69.42 0.07 5.37
CA LYS A 469 68.48 -1.05 5.17
C LYS A 469 68.86 -1.94 3.97
N MET A 470 69.38 -1.36 2.89
CA MET A 470 69.90 -2.13 1.75
C MET A 470 71.12 -2.97 2.13
N GLN A 471 72.02 -2.44 2.97
CA GLN A 471 73.14 -3.20 3.53
C GLN A 471 72.69 -4.28 4.51
N GLU A 472 71.76 -3.95 5.41
CA GLU A 472 71.22 -4.89 6.41
C GLU A 472 70.51 -6.10 5.75
N TYR A 473 69.87 -5.88 4.59
CA TYR A 473 69.08 -6.89 3.89
C TYR A 473 69.76 -7.49 2.65
N ASN A 474 71.02 -7.13 2.38
CA ASN A 474 71.80 -7.51 1.19
C ASN A 474 71.02 -7.29 -0.13
N ILE A 475 70.45 -6.10 -0.31
CA ILE A 475 69.72 -5.72 -1.51
C ILE A 475 70.70 -5.06 -2.49
N CYS A 476 71.12 -5.80 -3.51
CA CYS A 476 71.94 -5.30 -4.61
C CYS A 476 71.17 -5.35 -5.92
N LYS A 477 71.51 -4.46 -6.86
CA LYS A 477 70.99 -4.52 -8.22
C LYS A 477 71.60 -5.75 -8.89
N ASN A 478 70.78 -6.75 -9.20
CA ASN A 478 71.21 -7.82 -10.08
C ASN A 478 71.35 -7.22 -11.49
N ASN A 479 72.52 -7.38 -12.12
CA ASN A 479 72.76 -6.98 -13.50
C ASN A 479 71.88 -7.76 -14.48
#